data_AF-F4LQF0-F1
#
_entry.id   AF-F4LQF0-F1
#
_cell.length_a   1.000
_cell.length_b   1.000
_cell.length_c   1.000
_cell.angle_alpha   90.00
_cell.angle_beta   90.00
_cell.angle_gamma   90.00
#
_symmetry.space_group_name_H-M   'P 1'
#
loop_
_entity.id
_entity.type
_entity.pdbx_description
1 polymer ?
#
loop_
_entity_poly.entity_id
_entity_poly.type
_entity_poly.pdbx_seq_one_letter_code
_entity_poly.pdbx_strand_id
1 'polypeptide(L)'
;MAFLNKMKDYLDKGVEVSKDAFSKAGEAVQDFGDKSVLRIEIKQLEGKLNREYESLGEHVYGFFETNAAESLSADDSEISGILAEIKRLRAEMEKREDSLAGTRSDSDSEAFSESSTATTAMQKGKK
;
A
#
# COMPACT_ATOMS: atom_id res chain seq x y z
N MET A 1 8.63 8.56 -52.25
CA MET A 1 9.39 8.61 -50.99
C MET A 1 8.54 8.92 -49.75
N ALA A 2 7.49 9.75 -49.83
CA ALA A 2 6.69 10.12 -48.64
C ALA A 2 5.92 8.96 -47.97
N PHE A 3 5.40 7.99 -48.74
CA PHE A 3 4.67 6.83 -48.20
C PHE A 3 5.56 5.85 -47.43
N LEU A 4 6.75 5.55 -47.96
CA LEU A 4 7.76 4.71 -47.31
C LEU A 4 8.27 5.34 -46.00
N ASN A 5 8.49 6.66 -45.98
CA ASN A 5 8.88 7.37 -44.77
C ASN A 5 7.77 7.33 -43.71
N LYS A 6 6.50 7.52 -44.10
CA LYS A 6 5.35 7.38 -43.20
C LYS A 6 5.27 5.98 -42.60
N MET A 7 5.48 4.93 -43.41
CA MET A 7 5.42 3.55 -42.95
C MET A 7 6.55 3.21 -41.97
N LYS A 8 7.75 3.77 -42.20
CA LYS A 8 8.88 3.68 -41.27
C LYS A 8 8.57 4.38 -39.94
N ASP A 9 8.01 5.59 -39.98
CA ASP A 9 7.64 6.33 -38.76
C ASP A 9 6.58 5.58 -37.92
N TYR A 10 5.61 4.91 -38.54
CA TYR A 10 4.63 4.09 -37.83
C TYR A 10 5.24 2.84 -37.19
N LEU A 11 6.21 2.22 -37.86
CA LEU A 11 6.95 1.06 -37.34
C LEU A 11 7.83 1.46 -36.16
N ASP A 12 8.60 2.53 -36.31
CA ASP A 12 9.46 3.06 -35.24
C ASP A 12 8.61 3.48 -34.02
N LYS A 13 7.48 4.16 -34.23
CA LYS A 13 6.51 4.47 -33.15
C LYS A 13 5.89 3.22 -32.51
N GLY A 14 5.58 2.18 -33.29
CA GLY A 14 5.03 0.94 -32.75
C GLY A 14 6.03 0.18 -31.86
N VAL A 15 7.31 0.20 -32.24
CA VAL A 15 8.41 -0.37 -31.43
C VAL A 15 8.64 0.44 -30.15
N GLU A 16 8.55 1.77 -30.23
CA GLU A 16 8.70 2.65 -29.06
C GLU A 16 7.54 2.47 -28.07
N VAL A 17 6.29 2.51 -28.55
CA VAL A 17 5.09 2.31 -27.72
C VAL A 17 5.08 0.92 -27.06
N SER A 18 5.51 -0.12 -27.78
CA SER A 18 5.58 -1.47 -27.20
C SER A 18 6.67 -1.61 -26.14
N LYS A 19 7.82 -0.96 -26.32
CA LYS A 19 8.88 -0.91 -25.31
C LYS A 19 8.43 -0.15 -24.06
N ASP A 20 7.73 0.96 -24.23
CA ASP A 20 7.20 1.75 -23.11
C ASP A 20 6.11 0.99 -22.36
N ALA A 21 5.18 0.34 -23.08
CA ALA A 21 4.15 -0.48 -22.48
C ALA A 21 4.74 -1.69 -21.72
N PHE A 22 5.77 -2.33 -22.28
CA PHE A 22 6.47 -3.43 -21.62
C PHE A 22 7.21 -2.97 -20.37
N SER A 23 7.88 -1.82 -20.42
CA SER A 23 8.61 -1.25 -19.28
C SER A 23 7.64 -0.89 -18.15
N LYS A 24 6.54 -0.19 -18.47
CA LYS A 24 5.47 0.14 -17.52
C LYS A 24 4.80 -1.09 -16.91
N ALA A 25 4.60 -2.15 -17.71
CA ALA A 25 4.05 -3.40 -17.21
C ALA A 25 5.02 -4.10 -16.25
N GLY A 26 6.33 -4.09 -16.55
CA GLY A 26 7.37 -4.61 -15.67
C GLY A 26 7.43 -3.88 -14.33
N GLU A 27 7.43 -2.55 -14.37
CA GLU A 27 7.38 -1.68 -13.19
C GLU A 27 6.14 -1.98 -12.35
N ALA A 28 4.95 -2.05 -12.96
CA ALA A 28 3.71 -2.34 -12.24
C ALA A 28 3.69 -3.72 -11.56
N VAL A 29 4.27 -4.76 -12.20
CA VAL A 29 4.36 -6.10 -11.61
C VAL A 29 5.34 -6.12 -10.43
N GLN A 30 6.48 -5.44 -10.55
CA GLN A 30 7.44 -5.30 -9.46
C GLN A 30 6.82 -4.55 -8.28
N ASP A 31 6.19 -3.40 -8.55
CA ASP A 31 5.49 -2.60 -7.54
C ASP A 31 4.42 -3.39 -6.81
N PHE A 32 3.62 -4.18 -7.55
CA PHE A 32 2.61 -5.05 -6.96
C PHE A 32 3.24 -6.13 -6.08
N GLY A 33 4.35 -6.72 -6.53
CA GLY A 33 5.13 -7.69 -5.76
C GLY A 33 5.59 -7.11 -4.43
N ASP A 34 6.28 -5.98 -4.46
CA ASP A 34 6.83 -5.31 -3.27
C ASP A 34 5.70 -4.88 -2.30
N LYS A 35 4.62 -4.30 -2.83
CA LYS A 35 3.42 -3.94 -2.04
C LYS A 35 2.72 -5.17 -1.45
N SER A 36 2.73 -6.32 -2.14
CA SER A 36 2.10 -7.54 -1.64
C SER A 36 2.85 -8.14 -0.45
N VAL A 37 4.19 -8.09 -0.47
CA VAL A 37 5.04 -8.51 0.65
C VAL A 37 4.73 -7.66 1.88
N LEU A 38 4.72 -6.33 1.73
CA LEU A 38 4.41 -5.41 2.82
C LEU A 38 3.03 -5.68 3.44
N ARG A 39 2.00 -5.96 2.62
CA ARG A 39 0.66 -6.31 3.14
C ARG A 39 0.66 -7.60 3.96
N ILE A 40 1.40 -8.61 3.51
CA ILE A 40 1.51 -9.89 4.24
C ILE A 40 2.22 -9.66 5.58
N GLU A 41 3.30 -8.88 5.59
CA GLU A 41 4.03 -8.54 6.82
C GLU A 41 3.15 -7.77 7.81
N ILE A 42 2.37 -6.78 7.35
CA ILE A 42 1.40 -6.06 8.18
C ILE A 42 0.39 -7.04 8.77
N LYS A 43 -0.17 -7.96 7.97
CA LYS A 43 -1.11 -8.98 8.46
C LYS A 43 -0.51 -9.90 9.52
N GLN A 44 0.77 -10.25 9.39
CA GLN A 44 1.46 -11.04 10.40
C GLN A 44 1.67 -10.25 11.70
N LEU A 45 2.00 -8.96 11.60
CA LEU A 45 2.14 -8.08 12.76
C LEU A 45 0.80 -7.86 13.47
N GLU A 46 -0.30 -7.65 12.73
CA GLU A 46 -1.66 -7.62 13.28
C GLU A 46 -1.99 -8.90 14.05
N GLY A 47 -1.67 -10.05 13.46
CA GLY A 47 -1.89 -11.36 14.10
C GLY A 47 -1.10 -11.51 15.41
N LYS A 48 0.15 -11.03 15.46
CA LYS A 48 0.96 -11.01 16.70
C LYS A 48 0.36 -10.05 17.72
N LEU A 49 -0.04 -8.85 17.29
CA LEU A 49 -0.64 -7.84 18.15
C LEU A 49 -1.93 -8.34 18.81
N ASN A 50 -2.77 -9.05 18.06
CA ASN A 50 -3.99 -9.65 18.59
C ASN A 50 -3.69 -10.70 19.67
N ARG A 51 -2.66 -11.54 19.50
CA ARG A 51 -2.25 -12.51 20.51
C ARG A 51 -1.77 -11.84 21.80
N GLU A 52 -1.05 -10.73 21.69
CA GLU A 52 -0.64 -9.97 22.88
C GLU A 52 -1.84 -9.36 23.62
N TYR A 53 -2.88 -8.89 22.90
CA TYR A 53 -4.12 -8.46 23.56
C TYR A 53 -4.88 -9.61 24.21
N GLU A 54 -4.91 -10.78 23.57
CA GLU A 54 -5.50 -11.99 24.17
C GLU A 54 -4.76 -12.36 25.46
N SER A 55 -3.42 -12.40 25.42
CA SER A 55 -2.59 -12.68 26.60
C SER A 55 -2.79 -11.65 27.72
N LEU A 56 -2.84 -10.36 27.38
CA LEU A 56 -3.15 -9.29 28.33
C LEU A 56 -4.53 -9.49 28.96
N GLY A 57 -5.55 -9.79 28.13
CA GLY A 57 -6.91 -10.03 28.58
C GLY A 57 -7.01 -11.22 29.53
N GLU A 58 -6.33 -12.33 29.21
CA GLU A 58 -6.22 -13.50 30.08
C GLU A 58 -5.59 -13.17 31.43
N HIS A 59 -4.50 -12.41 31.45
CA HIS A 59 -3.81 -12.03 32.70
C HIS A 59 -4.67 -11.09 33.54
N VAL A 60 -5.27 -10.07 32.92
CA VAL A 60 -6.14 -9.12 33.62
C VAL A 60 -7.37 -9.82 34.18
N TYR A 61 -7.98 -10.72 33.40
CA TYR A 61 -9.13 -11.51 33.84
C TYR A 61 -8.75 -12.44 35.00
N GLY A 62 -7.68 -13.22 34.87
CA GLY A 62 -7.22 -14.14 35.91
C GLY A 62 -6.82 -13.42 37.21
N PHE A 63 -6.24 -12.22 37.09
CA PHE A 63 -5.96 -11.36 38.23
C PHE A 63 -7.24 -10.98 38.98
N PHE A 64 -8.28 -10.53 38.27
CA PHE A 64 -9.53 -10.14 38.91
C PHE A 64 -10.33 -11.31 39.47
N GLU A 65 -10.20 -12.51 38.90
CA GLU A 65 -10.81 -13.72 39.47
C GLU A 65 -10.15 -14.10 40.81
N THR A 66 -8.82 -13.99 40.90
CA THR A 66 -8.05 -14.47 42.06
C THR A 66 -7.87 -13.40 43.14
N ASN A 67 -7.67 -12.15 42.74
CA ASN A 67 -7.26 -11.03 43.60
C ASN A 67 -8.23 -9.84 43.46
N ALA A 68 -9.54 -10.10 43.51
CA ALA A 68 -10.60 -9.14 43.21
C ALA A 68 -10.58 -7.81 44.01
N ALA A 69 -9.85 -7.75 45.14
CA ALA A 69 -9.71 -6.56 45.98
C ALA A 69 -8.37 -5.81 45.78
N GLU A 70 -7.48 -6.33 44.95
CA GLU A 70 -6.17 -5.75 44.68
C GLU A 70 -6.18 -4.86 43.43
N SER A 71 -5.21 -3.94 43.36
CA SER A 71 -5.04 -3.06 42.21
C SER A 71 -4.00 -3.61 41.24
N LEU A 72 -4.35 -3.68 39.96
CA LEU A 72 -3.45 -4.06 38.90
C LEU A 72 -2.64 -2.86 38.41
N SER A 73 -1.33 -3.01 38.28
CA SER A 73 -0.41 -1.95 37.80
C SER A 73 0.17 -2.30 36.43
N ALA A 74 0.46 -1.27 35.63
CA ALA A 74 1.19 -1.42 34.37
C ALA A 74 2.67 -1.85 34.58
N ASP A 75 3.18 -1.68 35.80
CA ASP A 75 4.54 -2.08 36.18
C ASP A 75 4.62 -3.54 36.66
N ASP A 76 3.48 -4.24 36.70
CA ASP A 76 3.46 -5.68 36.97
C ASP A 76 4.36 -6.41 35.97
N SER A 77 5.16 -7.38 36.44
CA SER A 77 6.20 -7.99 35.62
C SER A 77 5.66 -8.73 34.39
N GLU A 78 4.46 -9.30 34.49
CA GLU A 78 3.83 -10.01 33.36
C GLU A 78 3.17 -9.00 32.42
N ILE A 79 2.47 -8.00 32.95
CA ILE A 79 1.77 -6.98 32.15
C ILE A 79 2.74 -6.05 31.43
N SER A 80 3.81 -5.61 32.10
CA SER A 80 4.80 -4.69 31.53
C SER A 80 5.48 -5.27 30.30
N GLY A 81 5.75 -6.58 30.28
CA GLY A 81 6.28 -7.29 29.12
C GLY A 81 5.31 -7.26 27.93
N ILE A 82 4.04 -7.61 28.17
CA ILE A 82 2.99 -7.61 27.15
C ILE A 82 2.77 -6.19 26.59
N LEU A 83 2.71 -5.18 27.45
CA LEU A 83 2.57 -3.78 27.04
C LEU A 83 3.76 -3.27 26.21
N ALA A 84 4.98 -3.66 26.57
CA ALA A 84 6.17 -3.31 25.81
C ALA A 84 6.15 -3.93 24.40
N GLU A 85 5.73 -5.19 24.29
CA GLU A 85 5.62 -5.89 23.01
C GLU A 85 4.51 -5.30 22.14
N ILE A 86 3.33 -5.00 22.71
CA ILE A 86 2.25 -4.27 22.02
C ILE A 86 2.75 -2.96 21.45
N LYS A 87 3.51 -2.19 22.23
CA LYS A 87 4.08 -0.91 21.78
C LYS A 87 5.07 -1.10 20.63
N ARG A 88 5.94 -2.11 20.73
CA ARG A 88 6.92 -2.47 19.69
C ARG A 88 6.22 -2.87 18.39
N LEU A 89 5.22 -3.75 18.47
CA LEU A 89 4.47 -4.24 17.32
C LEU A 89 3.71 -3.11 16.62
N ARG A 90 3.07 -2.21 17.38
CA ARG A 90 2.38 -1.04 16.81
C ARG A 90 3.35 -0.12 16.05
N ALA A 91 4.51 0.19 16.62
CA ALA A 91 5.52 1.02 15.95
C ALA A 91 6.04 0.37 14.65
N GLU A 92 6.22 -0.96 14.67
CA GLU A 92 6.71 -1.71 13.53
C GLU A 92 5.64 -1.87 12.41
N MET A 93 4.35 -1.87 12.79
CA MET A 93 3.22 -1.78 11.86
C MET A 93 3.13 -0.40 11.21
N GLU A 94 3.16 0.67 12.01
CA GLU A 94 3.09 2.06 11.54
C GLU A 94 4.18 2.33 10.49
N LYS A 95 5.42 1.91 10.76
CA LYS A 95 6.54 2.03 9.81
C LYS A 95 6.27 1.33 8.46
N ARG A 96 5.59 0.18 8.46
CA ARG A 96 5.25 -0.57 7.23
C ARG A 96 4.06 0.02 6.50
N GLU A 97 3.07 0.51 7.24
CA GLU A 97 1.92 1.20 6.68
C GLU A 97 2.35 2.50 6.00
N ASP A 98 3.26 3.26 6.61
CA ASP A 98 3.89 4.44 6.01
C ASP A 98 4.67 4.09 4.75
N SER A 99 5.43 2.98 4.77
CA SER A 99 6.16 2.50 3.60
C SER A 99 5.20 2.13 2.45
N LEU A 100 4.07 1.49 2.76
CA LEU A 100 3.03 1.12 1.80
C LEU A 100 2.24 2.34 1.27
N ALA A 101 2.05 3.36 2.10
CA ALA A 101 1.38 4.61 1.74
C ALA A 101 2.29 5.53 0.92
N GLY A 102 3.58 5.61 1.24
CA GLY A 102 4.57 6.38 0.48
C GLY A 102 4.70 5.91 -0.98
N THR A 103 4.49 4.62 -1.26
CA THR A 103 4.48 4.10 -2.65
C THR A 103 3.20 4.41 -3.43
N ARG A 104 2.23 5.16 -2.87
CA ARG A 104 0.99 5.58 -3.56
C ARG A 104 1.08 6.99 -4.19
N SER A 105 2.06 7.82 -3.85
CA SER A 105 2.09 9.22 -4.32
C SER A 105 2.53 9.41 -5.77
N ASP A 106 3.17 8.39 -6.37
CA ASP A 106 3.88 8.59 -7.64
C ASP A 106 3.15 7.98 -8.86
N SER A 107 2.06 7.21 -8.66
CA SER A 107 1.39 6.46 -9.75
C SER A 107 0.09 7.06 -10.28
N ASP A 108 -0.52 8.03 -9.60
CA ASP A 108 -1.92 8.41 -9.87
C ASP A 108 -2.09 9.73 -10.65
N SER A 109 -1.01 10.42 -11.05
CA SER A 109 -1.10 11.78 -11.62
C SER A 109 -1.19 11.90 -13.15
N GLU A 110 -1.05 10.84 -13.94
CA GLU A 110 -0.86 10.98 -15.40
C GLU A 110 -1.98 10.41 -16.30
N ALA A 111 -3.07 9.84 -15.75
CA ALA A 111 -4.02 9.06 -16.56
C ALA A 111 -5.30 9.79 -17.06
N PHE A 112 -5.49 11.10 -16.83
CA PHE A 112 -6.78 11.76 -17.17
C PHE A 112 -6.71 13.06 -17.97
N SER A 113 -5.56 13.41 -18.58
CA SER A 113 -5.42 14.70 -19.29
C SER A 113 -5.82 14.72 -20.77
N GLU A 114 -5.93 13.58 -21.48
CA GLU A 114 -6.04 13.63 -22.95
C GLU A 114 -7.44 13.45 -23.55
N SER A 115 -8.50 13.21 -22.77
CA SER A 115 -9.84 13.01 -23.34
C SER A 115 -10.66 14.29 -23.56
N SER A 116 -10.23 15.47 -23.08
CA SER A 116 -11.12 16.64 -22.99
C SER A 116 -11.01 17.67 -24.13
N THR A 117 -10.03 17.60 -25.02
CA THR A 117 -9.86 18.63 -26.08
C THR A 117 -10.52 18.28 -27.42
N ALA A 118 -11.05 17.06 -27.61
CA ALA A 118 -11.58 16.63 -28.90
C ALA A 118 -13.05 17.03 -29.18
N THR A 119 -13.81 17.52 -28.19
CA THR A 119 -15.26 17.77 -28.38
C THR A 119 -15.62 19.21 -28.79
N THR A 120 -14.71 20.19 -28.73
CA THR A 120 -15.07 21.61 -28.98
C THR A 120 -14.95 22.08 -30.44
N ALA A 121 -14.39 21.28 -31.36
CA ALA A 121 -14.12 21.73 -32.73
C ALA A 121 -15.18 21.41 -33.80
N MET A 122 -16.39 20.94 -33.42
CA MET A 122 -17.46 20.60 -34.38
C MET A 122 -18.80 21.32 -34.08
N GLN A 123 -18.76 22.62 -33.80
CA GLN A 123 -19.98 23.44 -33.81
C GLN A 123 -19.75 24.88 -34.29
N LYS A 124 -18.96 25.08 -35.34
CA LYS A 124 -18.97 26.32 -36.13
C LYS A 124 -18.79 25.99 -37.60
N GLY A 125 -19.88 25.76 -38.32
CA GLY A 125 -19.81 25.56 -39.76
C GLY A 125 -21.01 24.85 -40.42
N LYS A 126 -22.23 25.35 -40.19
CA LYS A 126 -23.30 25.21 -41.19
C LYS A 126 -23.99 26.57 -41.33
N LYS A 127 -23.54 27.32 -42.33
CA LYS A 127 -24.42 28.19 -43.11
C LYS A 127 -25.24 27.30 -44.04
#